data_AF-A0A971TNI3-F1
#
_entry.id   AF-A0A971TNI3-F1
#
_cell.length_a   1.000
_cell.length_b   1.000
_cell.length_c   1.000
_cell.angle_alpha   90.00
_cell.angle_beta   90.00
_cell.angle_gamma   90.00
#
_symmetry.space_group_name_H-M   'P 1'
#
loop_
_entity.id
_entity.type
_entity.pdbx_description
1 polymer ?
#
loop_
_entity_poly.entity_id
_entity_poly.type
_entity_poly.pdbx_seq_one_letter_code
_entity_poly.pdbx_strand_id
1 'polypeptide(L)'
;MERGNSDRSLATREPALEYGPLKRWDVFICHASVDKEGFVLPLAEALRARGISVWLDRWEIDLGHSVSGSISEGLTRSRFGIVVLSRAFFSRPWPQKELGALFAQETDGASHIIPIWHDIELADLLANAPLLADRMAARSADGVSAIVERVTRLLRRDRLEHPAITPQALRALTERLFPNLPVDEFWQTHLLADLDALLYRSILDIECAYKRARHAVEAFAVEEPRLFRSGTDYLTKSLGFVDPCFRSRHSWAEVTKRAFVRYAEKIDWDAEA
;
A
#
# COMPACT_ATOMS: atom_id res chain seq x y z
N MET A 1 -10.40 -19.32 -52.30
CA MET A 1 -9.10 -18.84 -51.77
C MET A 1 -9.20 -17.34 -51.61
N GLU A 2 -8.68 -16.89 -50.47
CA GLU A 2 -8.82 -15.59 -49.80
C GLU A 2 -8.34 -14.37 -50.60
N ARG A 3 -8.95 -13.22 -50.28
CA ARG A 3 -8.32 -11.99 -49.71
C ARG A 3 -9.35 -10.86 -49.82
N GLY A 4 -9.59 -9.99 -48.85
CA GLY A 4 -8.98 -9.71 -47.55
C GLY A 4 -9.55 -8.34 -47.15
N ASN A 5 -10.34 -8.30 -46.08
CA ASN A 5 -11.11 -7.13 -45.66
C ASN A 5 -10.37 -6.31 -44.60
N SER A 6 -10.33 -5.00 -44.85
CA SER A 6 -10.37 -3.87 -43.91
C SER A 6 -9.42 -3.85 -42.69
N ASP A 7 -8.45 -2.96 -42.79
CA ASP A 7 -8.24 -1.81 -41.89
C ASP A 7 -9.03 -1.83 -40.55
N ARG A 8 -8.29 -2.04 -39.45
CA ARG A 8 -8.66 -1.65 -38.09
C ARG A 8 -7.43 -1.15 -37.35
N SER A 9 -7.28 0.17 -37.32
CA SER A 9 -6.86 1.00 -36.19
C SER A 9 -6.19 0.24 -35.04
N LEU A 10 -4.85 0.26 -35.03
CA LEU A 10 -4.02 -0.08 -33.88
C LEU A 10 -4.10 1.07 -32.86
N ALA A 11 -5.16 1.09 -32.06
CA ALA A 11 -5.12 1.80 -30.79
C ALA A 11 -4.07 1.09 -29.92
N THR A 12 -2.89 1.70 -29.79
CA THR A 12 -1.86 1.27 -28.84
C THR A 12 -2.44 1.34 -27.44
N ARG A 13 -2.88 0.19 -26.93
CA ARG A 13 -3.21 0.01 -25.51
C ARG A 13 -1.94 0.30 -24.72
N GLU A 14 -1.94 1.37 -23.94
CA GLU A 14 -0.95 1.58 -22.90
C GLU A 14 -0.82 0.28 -22.09
N PRO A 15 0.40 -0.26 -21.92
CA PRO A 15 0.57 -1.42 -21.05
C PRO A 15 0.09 -1.04 -19.66
N ALA A 16 -0.77 -1.88 -19.07
CA ALA A 16 -1.09 -1.81 -17.66
C ALA A 16 0.19 -2.17 -16.89
N LEU A 17 1.05 -1.17 -16.71
CA LEU A 17 2.21 -1.25 -15.83
C LEU A 17 1.65 -1.47 -14.42
N GLU A 18 1.97 -2.62 -13.82
CA GLU A 18 1.68 -2.89 -12.42
C GLU A 18 2.50 -1.93 -11.55
N TYR A 19 1.90 -0.79 -11.23
CA TYR A 19 2.41 0.18 -10.26
C TYR A 19 2.69 -0.51 -8.92
N GLY A 20 3.88 -0.34 -8.34
CA GLY A 20 4.13 -0.68 -6.94
C GLY A 20 3.29 0.24 -6.05
N PRO A 21 2.19 -0.23 -5.44
CA PRO A 21 1.15 0.69 -5.00
C PRO A 21 1.53 1.38 -3.69
N LEU A 22 1.20 2.67 -3.59
CA LEU A 22 0.90 3.27 -2.29
C LEU A 22 -0.15 2.39 -1.58
N LYS A 23 0.00 2.14 -0.27
CA LYS A 23 -0.87 1.20 0.46
C LYS A 23 -2.33 1.71 0.43
N ARG A 24 -3.15 1.10 -0.41
CA ARG A 24 -4.57 1.47 -0.61
C ARG A 24 -5.45 1.09 0.58
N TRP A 25 -5.06 0.05 1.32
CA TRP A 25 -5.85 -0.51 2.41
C TRP A 25 -5.17 -0.32 3.76
N ASP A 26 -5.96 -0.09 4.82
CA ASP A 26 -5.42 -0.12 6.18
C ASP A 26 -5.04 -1.56 6.55
N VAL A 27 -5.94 -2.50 6.22
CA VAL A 27 -5.73 -3.91 6.50
C VAL A 27 -6.20 -4.80 5.35
N PHE A 28 -5.50 -5.91 5.13
CA PHE A 28 -6.08 -7.07 4.44
C PHE A 28 -6.36 -8.19 5.45
N ILE A 29 -7.26 -9.12 5.12
CA ILE A 29 -7.56 -10.29 5.97
C ILE A 29 -7.31 -11.59 5.21
N CYS A 30 -6.28 -12.33 5.60
CA CYS A 30 -5.98 -13.67 5.12
C CYS A 30 -6.65 -14.71 6.03
N HIS A 31 -7.40 -15.62 5.43
CA HIS A 31 -8.21 -16.61 6.14
C HIS A 31 -8.47 -17.86 5.30
N ALA A 32 -8.89 -18.96 5.95
CA ALA A 32 -9.46 -20.09 5.23
C ALA A 32 -10.92 -19.79 4.85
N SER A 33 -11.35 -20.20 3.65
CA SER A 33 -12.70 -19.87 3.13
C SER A 33 -13.84 -20.31 4.05
N VAL A 34 -13.66 -21.38 4.83
CA VAL A 34 -14.66 -21.87 5.79
C VAL A 34 -14.88 -20.91 6.97
N ASP A 35 -13.89 -20.07 7.30
CA ASP A 35 -13.98 -19.09 8.40
C ASP A 35 -14.65 -17.79 7.95
N LYS A 36 -14.95 -17.65 6.64
CA LYS A 36 -15.40 -16.41 6.01
C LYS A 36 -16.69 -15.89 6.62
N GLU A 37 -17.75 -16.69 6.53
CA GLU A 37 -19.10 -16.31 6.99
C GLU A 37 -19.18 -16.18 8.51
N GLY A 38 -18.52 -17.09 9.24
CA GLY A 38 -18.67 -17.19 10.69
C GLY A 38 -17.93 -16.11 11.49
N PHE A 39 -16.77 -15.67 11.01
CA PHE A 39 -15.90 -14.78 11.79
C PHE A 39 -15.32 -13.62 10.98
N VAL A 40 -14.83 -13.91 9.77
CA VAL A 40 -14.05 -12.93 9.01
C VAL A 40 -14.92 -11.80 8.46
N LEU A 41 -16.11 -12.11 7.94
CA LEU A 41 -17.03 -11.11 7.42
C LEU A 41 -17.53 -10.17 8.54
N PRO A 42 -18.01 -10.68 9.70
CA PRO A 42 -18.31 -9.83 10.85
C PRO A 42 -17.15 -8.94 11.30
N LEU A 43 -15.91 -9.47 11.31
CA LEU A 43 -14.72 -8.69 11.63
C LEU A 43 -14.46 -7.58 10.61
N ALA A 44 -14.53 -7.90 9.32
CA ALA A 44 -14.32 -6.95 8.23
C ALA A 44 -15.35 -5.80 8.28
N GLU A 45 -16.63 -6.13 8.51
CA GLU A 45 -17.70 -5.16 8.65
C GLU A 45 -17.50 -4.25 9.87
N ALA A 46 -17.13 -4.83 11.02
CA ALA A 46 -16.88 -4.07 12.24
C ALA A 46 -15.67 -3.12 12.10
N LEU A 47 -14.62 -3.54 11.39
CA LEU A 47 -13.49 -2.67 11.05
C LEU A 47 -13.92 -1.53 10.11
N ARG A 48 -14.67 -1.84 9.06
CA ARG A 48 -15.21 -0.83 8.13
C ARG A 48 -16.11 0.19 8.83
N ALA A 49 -16.92 -0.25 9.79
CA ALA A 49 -17.75 0.63 10.61
C ALA A 49 -16.93 1.63 11.46
N ARG A 50 -15.65 1.33 11.72
CA ARG A 50 -14.69 2.26 12.36
C ARG A 50 -13.92 3.14 11.35
N GLY A 51 -14.30 3.11 10.07
CA GLY A 51 -13.64 3.86 9.00
C GLY A 51 -12.32 3.26 8.55
N ILE A 52 -12.02 2.00 8.91
CA ILE A 52 -10.80 1.29 8.51
C ILE A 52 -11.05 0.65 7.14
N SER A 53 -10.18 0.92 6.15
CA SER A 53 -10.35 0.32 4.83
C SER A 53 -9.82 -1.13 4.83
N VAL A 54 -10.72 -2.08 4.51
CA VAL A 54 -10.46 -3.53 4.57
C VAL A 54 -10.51 -4.17 3.18
N TRP A 55 -9.43 -4.87 2.81
CA TRP A 55 -9.38 -5.74 1.64
C TRP A 55 -9.66 -7.22 2.01
N LEU A 56 -10.70 -7.80 1.41
CA LEU A 56 -11.17 -9.16 1.74
C LEU A 56 -11.21 -10.13 0.54
N ASP A 57 -11.78 -9.71 -0.60
CA ASP A 57 -12.27 -10.61 -1.67
C ASP A 57 -11.23 -11.31 -2.56
N ARG A 58 -9.92 -11.19 -2.32
CA ARG A 58 -8.90 -11.90 -3.13
C ARG A 58 -8.16 -13.02 -2.42
N TRP A 59 -8.37 -13.20 -1.11
CA TRP A 59 -7.53 -14.09 -0.30
C TRP A 59 -8.32 -15.13 0.48
N GLU A 60 -9.41 -15.62 -0.13
CA GLU A 60 -9.81 -16.98 0.09
C GLU A 60 -8.69 -17.86 -0.44
N ILE A 61 -7.86 -18.35 0.47
CA ILE A 61 -6.82 -19.26 0.06
C ILE A 61 -7.57 -20.48 -0.49
N ASP A 62 -7.24 -20.96 -1.68
CA ASP A 62 -7.77 -22.20 -2.24
C ASP A 62 -6.60 -23.16 -2.56
N LEU A 63 -6.90 -24.43 -2.83
CA LEU A 63 -5.85 -25.43 -3.13
C LEU A 63 -5.02 -24.99 -4.35
N GLY A 64 -3.75 -24.61 -4.13
CA GLY A 64 -2.80 -24.26 -5.19
C GLY A 64 -2.15 -22.86 -5.09
N HIS A 65 -2.60 -21.98 -4.20
CA HIS A 65 -1.96 -20.67 -3.98
C HIS A 65 -0.89 -20.72 -2.88
N SER A 66 0.24 -20.04 -3.07
CA SER A 66 1.24 -19.84 -2.00
C SER A 66 0.70 -18.82 -0.98
N VAL A 67 0.54 -19.24 0.28
CA VAL A 67 0.18 -18.34 1.40
C VAL A 67 1.16 -17.20 1.54
N SER A 68 2.45 -17.49 1.40
CA SER A 68 3.52 -16.49 1.44
C SER A 68 3.32 -15.45 0.33
N GLY A 69 3.03 -15.89 -0.90
CA GLY A 69 2.71 -14.99 -2.01
C GLY A 69 1.45 -14.14 -1.76
N SER A 70 0.40 -14.76 -1.20
CA SER A 70 -0.84 -14.08 -0.84
C SER A 70 -0.64 -12.99 0.20
N ILE A 71 0.13 -13.29 1.25
CA ILE A 71 0.42 -12.34 2.31
C ILE A 71 1.35 -11.25 1.79
N SER A 72 2.37 -11.59 1.00
CA SER A 72 3.22 -10.59 0.35
C SER A 72 2.41 -9.63 -0.51
N GLU A 73 1.50 -10.10 -1.38
CA GLU A 73 0.64 -9.20 -2.16
C GLU A 73 -0.36 -8.43 -1.27
N GLY A 74 -0.87 -9.05 -0.21
CA GLY A 74 -1.65 -8.40 0.84
C GLY A 74 -0.92 -7.19 1.43
N LEU A 75 0.34 -7.40 1.79
CA LEU A 75 1.24 -6.43 2.38
C LEU A 75 1.68 -5.37 1.37
N THR A 76 1.88 -5.67 0.08
CA THR A 76 2.20 -4.61 -0.89
C THR A 76 1.08 -3.58 -1.02
N ARG A 77 -0.17 -3.98 -0.80
CA ARG A 77 -1.36 -3.11 -0.95
C ARG A 77 -1.95 -2.59 0.36
N SER A 78 -1.50 -3.07 1.50
CA SER A 78 -2.07 -2.72 2.81
C SER A 78 -1.00 -2.39 3.84
N ARG A 79 -1.36 -1.56 4.83
CA ARG A 79 -0.45 -1.22 5.94
C ARG A 79 -0.25 -2.41 6.88
N PHE A 80 -1.32 -3.14 7.19
CA PHE A 80 -1.25 -4.34 8.01
C PHE A 80 -1.98 -5.52 7.35
N GLY A 81 -1.65 -6.72 7.79
CA GLY A 81 -2.26 -7.98 7.41
C GLY A 81 -2.80 -8.70 8.62
N ILE A 82 -4.09 -8.94 8.65
CA ILE A 82 -4.70 -9.82 9.65
C ILE A 82 -4.61 -11.25 9.11
N VAL A 83 -4.02 -12.16 9.88
CA VAL A 83 -3.96 -13.60 9.51
C VAL A 83 -4.78 -14.39 10.52
N VAL A 84 -5.86 -14.99 10.05
CA VAL A 84 -6.77 -15.81 10.87
C VAL A 84 -6.23 -17.25 10.91
N LEU A 85 -5.65 -17.60 12.04
CA LEU A 85 -5.09 -18.92 12.34
C LEU A 85 -6.19 -19.80 12.94
N SER A 86 -6.76 -20.68 12.11
CA SER A 86 -7.75 -21.67 12.49
C SER A 86 -7.25 -23.09 12.22
N ARG A 87 -7.98 -24.11 12.67
CA ARG A 87 -7.70 -25.50 12.28
C ARG A 87 -7.76 -25.69 10.76
N ALA A 88 -8.70 -25.01 10.09
CA ALA A 88 -8.83 -25.06 8.64
C ALA A 88 -7.71 -24.31 7.90
N PHE A 89 -7.14 -23.28 8.52
CA PHE A 89 -5.94 -22.63 8.03
C PHE A 89 -4.74 -23.59 8.06
N PHE A 90 -4.56 -24.32 9.17
CA PHE A 90 -3.46 -25.26 9.36
C PHE A 90 -3.64 -26.62 8.66
N SER A 91 -4.86 -27.04 8.34
CA SER A 91 -5.10 -28.31 7.64
C SER A 91 -4.60 -28.33 6.20
N ARG A 92 -4.15 -27.19 5.69
CA ARG A 92 -3.65 -27.05 4.32
C ARG A 92 -2.12 -27.30 4.30
N PRO A 93 -1.60 -27.89 3.22
CA PRO A 93 -0.22 -28.37 3.15
C PRO A 93 0.77 -27.21 2.92
N TRP A 94 0.93 -26.34 3.91
CA TRP A 94 1.90 -25.24 3.87
C TRP A 94 3.25 -25.71 4.39
N PRO A 95 4.37 -25.32 3.75
CA PRO A 95 5.68 -25.51 4.37
C PRO A 95 5.75 -24.69 5.67
N GLN A 96 5.90 -25.36 6.83
CA GLN A 96 6.02 -24.68 8.13
C GLN A 96 7.13 -23.60 8.14
N LYS A 97 8.20 -23.85 7.36
CA LYS A 97 9.30 -22.90 7.15
C LYS A 97 8.87 -21.60 6.47
N GLU A 98 7.94 -21.67 5.51
CA GLU A 98 7.44 -20.50 4.81
C GLU A 98 6.61 -19.61 5.74
N LEU A 99 5.69 -20.23 6.49
CA LEU A 99 4.89 -19.53 7.48
C LEU A 99 5.80 -18.90 8.54
N GLY A 100 6.77 -19.66 9.07
CA GLY A 100 7.76 -19.15 10.03
C GLY A 100 8.59 -17.98 9.50
N ALA A 101 9.09 -18.06 8.27
CA ALA A 101 9.91 -17.01 7.65
C ALA A 101 9.12 -15.71 7.48
N LEU A 102 7.86 -15.82 7.07
CA LEU A 102 6.97 -14.67 6.87
C LEU A 102 6.81 -13.82 8.14
N PHE A 103 6.64 -14.47 9.29
CA PHE A 103 6.55 -13.75 10.57
C PHE A 103 7.92 -13.36 11.14
N ALA A 104 9.02 -14.03 10.74
CA ALA A 104 10.36 -13.68 11.17
C ALA A 104 10.90 -12.40 10.53
N GLN A 105 10.46 -12.06 9.31
CA GLN A 105 10.85 -10.83 8.59
C GLN A 105 10.41 -9.51 9.26
N GLU A 106 9.67 -9.57 10.36
CA GLU A 106 9.17 -8.38 11.09
C GLU A 106 10.11 -7.83 12.17
N THR A 107 11.39 -8.24 12.21
CA THR A 107 12.29 -7.97 13.34
C THR A 107 12.81 -6.53 13.44
N ASP A 108 12.55 -5.66 12.45
CA ASP A 108 13.02 -4.26 12.41
C ASP A 108 11.97 -3.19 12.80
N GLY A 109 11.00 -3.55 13.65
CA GLY A 109 10.21 -2.56 14.40
C GLY A 109 8.86 -2.15 13.79
N ALA A 110 8.47 -2.68 12.64
CA ALA A 110 7.12 -2.55 12.10
C ALA A 110 6.49 -3.94 11.90
N SER A 111 5.73 -4.42 12.88
CA SER A 111 4.91 -5.63 12.71
C SER A 111 3.74 -5.30 11.79
N HIS A 112 3.86 -5.71 10.53
CA HIS A 112 2.81 -5.53 9.54
C HIS A 112 1.77 -6.65 9.60
N ILE A 113 1.98 -7.73 10.37
CA ILE A 113 1.07 -8.87 10.47
C ILE A 113 0.49 -9.00 11.89
N ILE A 114 -0.83 -9.14 11.96
CA ILE A 114 -1.64 -9.29 13.18
C ILE A 114 -2.22 -10.70 13.19
N PRO A 115 -1.62 -11.66 13.92
CA PRO A 115 -2.18 -13.00 14.03
C PRO A 115 -3.43 -13.00 14.92
N ILE A 116 -4.49 -13.68 14.46
CA ILE A 116 -5.70 -13.96 15.24
C ILE A 116 -5.82 -15.47 15.41
N TRP A 117 -5.87 -15.94 16.65
CA TRP A 117 -6.19 -17.33 16.95
C TRP A 117 -7.71 -17.51 16.90
N HIS A 118 -8.17 -18.29 15.94
CA HIS A 118 -9.58 -18.58 15.75
C HIS A 118 -9.87 -20.05 16.03
N ASP A 119 -10.52 -20.31 17.18
CA ASP A 119 -10.96 -21.63 17.61
C ASP A 119 -9.85 -22.69 17.64
N ILE A 120 -8.64 -22.26 18.05
CA ILE A 120 -7.45 -23.09 18.24
C ILE A 120 -6.87 -22.93 19.65
N GLU A 121 -6.11 -23.94 20.07
CA GLU A 121 -5.33 -23.91 21.31
C GLU A 121 -3.83 -23.76 21.05
N LEU A 122 -3.05 -23.53 22.11
CA LEU A 122 -1.58 -23.43 22.02
C LEU A 122 -0.96 -24.70 21.42
N ALA A 123 -1.54 -25.88 21.72
CA ALA A 123 -1.07 -27.15 21.16
C ALA A 123 -1.21 -27.19 19.63
N ASP A 124 -2.33 -26.70 19.08
CA ASP A 124 -2.55 -26.59 17.63
C ASP A 124 -1.49 -25.67 17.00
N LEU A 125 -1.17 -24.55 17.66
CA LEU A 125 -0.17 -23.62 17.16
C LEU A 125 1.24 -24.20 17.22
N LEU A 126 1.64 -24.84 18.32
CA LEU A 126 2.97 -25.44 18.47
C LEU A 126 3.22 -26.58 17.46
N ALA A 127 2.19 -27.34 17.13
CA ALA A 127 2.29 -28.42 16.14
C ALA A 127 2.52 -27.90 14.71
N ASN A 128 1.95 -26.74 14.37
CA ASN A 128 1.92 -26.24 13.00
C ASN A 128 2.87 -25.05 12.74
N ALA A 129 3.06 -24.19 13.73
CA ALA A 129 3.81 -22.94 13.62
C ALA A 129 4.45 -22.55 14.98
N PRO A 130 5.41 -23.32 15.49
CA PRO A 130 6.00 -23.08 16.82
C PRO A 130 6.66 -21.70 16.96
N LEU A 131 7.19 -21.13 15.86
CA LEU A 131 7.78 -19.79 15.84
C LEU A 131 6.75 -18.67 16.09
N LEU A 132 5.45 -18.97 16.03
CA LEU A 132 4.38 -18.02 16.33
C LEU A 132 3.93 -18.06 17.79
N ALA A 133 4.30 -19.07 18.56
CA ALA A 133 3.79 -19.28 19.91
C ALA A 133 4.14 -18.13 20.87
N ASP A 134 5.31 -17.53 20.69
CA ASP A 134 5.78 -16.43 21.53
C ASP A 134 5.29 -15.04 21.04
N ARG A 135 4.52 -14.98 19.94
CA ARG A 135 4.00 -13.71 19.41
C ARG A 135 2.69 -13.33 20.07
N MET A 136 2.54 -12.03 20.34
CA MET A 136 1.28 -11.49 20.83
C MET A 136 0.18 -11.56 19.76
N ALA A 137 -0.73 -12.53 19.88
CA ALA A 137 -1.92 -12.66 19.04
C ALA A 137 -3.17 -12.06 19.69
N ALA A 138 -4.20 -11.77 18.88
CA ALA A 138 -5.57 -11.60 19.38
C ALA A 138 -6.31 -12.95 19.30
N ARG A 139 -7.38 -13.15 20.07
CA ARG A 139 -8.17 -14.39 20.03
C ARG A 139 -9.60 -14.08 19.58
N SER A 140 -10.18 -14.91 18.71
CA SER A 140 -11.60 -14.79 18.33
C SER A 140 -12.52 -14.85 19.56
N ALA A 141 -12.12 -15.62 20.57
CA ALA A 141 -12.81 -15.76 21.85
C ALA A 141 -12.93 -14.45 22.65
N ASP A 142 -12.05 -13.48 22.41
CA ASP A 142 -12.11 -12.15 23.06
C ASP A 142 -13.22 -11.27 22.43
N GLY A 143 -13.82 -11.73 21.33
CA GLY A 143 -14.88 -11.05 20.60
C GLY A 143 -14.37 -10.04 19.56
N VAL A 144 -15.16 -9.85 18.50
CA VAL A 144 -14.83 -8.96 17.36
C VAL A 144 -14.53 -7.53 17.83
N SER A 145 -15.27 -7.00 18.80
CA SER A 145 -15.07 -5.64 19.31
C SER A 145 -13.68 -5.43 19.91
N ALA A 146 -13.17 -6.40 20.69
CA ALA A 146 -11.84 -6.32 21.29
C ALA A 146 -10.73 -6.34 20.22
N ILE A 147 -10.91 -7.15 19.18
CA ILE A 147 -9.99 -7.23 18.03
C ILE A 147 -9.98 -5.90 17.29
N VAL A 148 -11.16 -5.33 16.99
CA VAL A 148 -11.31 -4.04 16.32
C VAL A 148 -10.62 -2.92 17.10
N GLU A 149 -10.78 -2.87 18.42
CA GLU A 149 -10.08 -1.88 19.27
C GLU A 149 -8.55 -2.02 19.19
N ARG A 150 -8.05 -3.26 19.20
CA ARG A 150 -6.61 -3.51 19.09
C ARG A 150 -6.05 -3.08 17.74
N VAL A 151 -6.73 -3.43 16.64
CA VAL A 151 -6.35 -2.98 15.29
C VAL A 151 -6.41 -1.46 15.18
N THR A 152 -7.48 -0.84 15.70
CA THR A 152 -7.62 0.63 15.73
C THR A 152 -6.45 1.28 16.46
N ARG A 153 -6.02 0.74 17.60
CA ARG A 153 -4.88 1.25 18.37
C ARG A 153 -3.57 1.13 17.59
N LEU A 154 -3.34 0.02 16.89
CA LEU A 154 -2.16 -0.18 16.05
C LEU A 154 -2.12 0.85 14.92
N LEU A 155 -3.23 0.99 14.17
CA LEU A 155 -3.34 1.97 13.09
C LEU A 155 -3.18 3.42 13.57
N ARG A 156 -3.63 3.73 14.80
CA ARG A 156 -3.42 5.03 15.43
C ARG A 156 -1.97 5.27 15.80
N ARG A 157 -1.26 4.29 16.35
CA ARG A 157 0.17 4.41 16.67
C ARG A 157 0.98 4.63 15.40
N ASP A 158 0.74 3.82 14.38
CA ASP A 158 1.34 3.98 13.06
C ASP A 158 1.09 5.39 12.49
N ARG A 159 -0.13 5.93 12.63
CA ARG A 159 -0.43 7.31 12.24
C ARG A 159 0.27 8.36 13.12
N LEU A 160 0.50 8.11 14.41
CA LEU A 160 1.23 9.07 15.26
C LEU A 160 2.73 9.12 14.90
N GLU A 161 3.28 8.01 14.42
CA GLU A 161 4.62 7.93 13.85
C GLU A 161 4.69 8.56 12.44
N HIS A 162 3.54 8.77 11.80
CA HIS A 162 3.40 9.26 10.43
C HIS A 162 2.55 10.55 10.35
N PRO A 163 3.17 11.75 10.40
CA PRO A 163 2.46 13.02 10.60
C PRO A 163 1.38 13.28 9.55
N ALA A 164 0.25 13.88 9.98
CA ALA A 164 -0.84 14.23 9.08
C ALA A 164 -0.42 15.21 7.98
N ILE A 165 -1.03 15.06 6.80
CA ILE A 165 -0.86 16.01 5.69
C ILE A 165 -1.58 17.31 6.05
N THR A 166 -0.80 18.34 6.34
CA THR A 166 -1.27 19.71 6.63
C THR A 166 -0.49 20.69 5.75
N PRO A 167 -1.01 21.90 5.48
CA PRO A 167 -0.25 22.92 4.75
C PRO A 167 1.12 23.20 5.37
N GLN A 168 1.20 23.21 6.70
CA GLN A 168 2.45 23.39 7.44
C GLN A 168 3.40 22.20 7.27
N ALA A 169 2.89 20.97 7.36
CA ALA A 169 3.71 19.78 7.16
C ALA A 169 4.23 19.67 5.71
N LEU A 170 3.40 20.02 4.72
CA LEU A 170 3.80 20.00 3.30
C LEU A 170 4.84 21.07 2.99
N ARG A 171 4.68 22.28 3.52
CA ARG A 171 5.72 23.30 3.47
C ARG A 171 7.03 22.78 4.08
N ALA A 172 6.99 22.29 5.31
CA ALA A 172 8.19 21.83 6.02
C ALA A 172 8.90 20.68 5.27
N LEU A 173 8.14 19.74 4.70
CA LEU A 173 8.69 18.71 3.82
C LEU A 173 9.37 19.32 2.59
N THR A 174 8.71 20.28 1.93
CA THR A 174 9.22 20.92 0.72
C THR A 174 10.52 21.67 1.00
N GLU A 175 10.57 22.46 2.07
CA GLU A 175 11.77 23.20 2.49
C GLU A 175 12.92 22.26 2.88
N ARG A 176 12.60 21.13 3.52
CA ARG A 176 13.61 20.13 3.89
C ARG A 176 14.21 19.43 2.66
N LEU A 177 13.37 19.04 1.69
CA LEU A 177 13.84 18.36 0.48
C LEU A 177 14.54 19.32 -0.49
N PHE A 178 14.11 20.58 -0.54
CA PHE A 178 14.59 21.58 -1.50
C PHE A 178 14.97 22.91 -0.81
N PRO A 179 16.02 22.92 0.03
CA PRO A 179 16.36 24.08 0.87
C PRO A 179 16.72 25.36 0.09
N ASN A 180 17.07 25.22 -1.20
CA ASN A 180 17.47 26.33 -2.06
C ASN A 180 16.39 26.75 -3.06
N LEU A 181 15.18 26.19 -2.99
CA LEU A 181 14.08 26.53 -3.87
C LEU A 181 12.93 27.15 -3.09
N PRO A 182 12.20 28.12 -3.67
CA PRO A 182 11.02 28.67 -3.03
C PRO A 182 9.91 27.61 -2.92
N VAL A 183 9.00 27.82 -1.97
CA VAL A 183 7.73 27.09 -1.87
C VAL A 183 6.66 27.91 -2.58
N ASP A 184 5.94 27.29 -3.51
CA ASP A 184 4.79 27.93 -4.18
C ASP A 184 3.49 27.60 -3.43
N GLU A 185 2.92 28.59 -2.74
CA GLU A 185 1.68 28.46 -1.95
C GLU A 185 0.46 28.07 -2.76
N PHE A 186 0.35 28.62 -3.96
CA PHE A 186 -0.78 28.37 -4.83
C PHE A 186 -0.80 26.90 -5.24
N TRP A 187 0.36 26.38 -5.65
CA TRP A 187 0.52 24.97 -5.99
C TRP A 187 0.45 24.04 -4.78
N GLN A 188 0.91 24.45 -3.60
CA GLN A 188 0.75 23.67 -2.36
C GLN A 188 -0.74 23.45 -2.06
N THR A 189 -1.55 24.49 -2.20
CA THR A 189 -3.01 24.41 -1.98
C THR A 189 -3.68 23.49 -2.99
N HIS A 190 -3.32 23.57 -4.27
CA HIS A 190 -3.86 22.70 -5.32
C HIS A 190 -3.43 21.24 -5.14
N LEU A 191 -2.14 21.02 -4.85
CA LEU A 191 -1.61 19.68 -4.58
C LEU A 191 -2.45 19.02 -3.48
N LEU A 192 -2.68 19.69 -2.35
CA LEU A 192 -3.47 19.16 -1.24
C LEU A 192 -4.93 18.83 -1.64
N ALA A 193 -5.55 19.65 -2.48
CA ALA A 193 -6.92 19.43 -2.94
C ALA A 193 -7.04 18.21 -3.88
N ASP A 194 -5.98 17.92 -4.63
CA ASP A 194 -5.97 16.86 -5.65
C ASP A 194 -5.36 15.53 -5.16
N LEU A 195 -4.88 15.45 -3.92
CA LEU A 195 -4.44 14.19 -3.32
C LEU A 195 -5.63 13.25 -3.07
N ASP A 196 -5.44 11.98 -3.42
CA ASP A 196 -6.37 10.95 -2.97
C ASP A 196 -6.12 10.65 -1.49
N ALA A 197 -7.06 11.05 -0.63
CA ALA A 197 -6.95 10.88 0.82
C ALA A 197 -6.87 9.40 1.28
N LEU A 198 -7.20 8.43 0.41
CA LEU A 198 -7.01 7.01 0.70
C LEU A 198 -5.60 6.53 0.36
N LEU A 199 -4.91 7.20 -0.58
CA LEU A 199 -3.54 6.87 -0.99
C LEU A 199 -2.49 7.67 -0.23
N TYR A 200 -2.76 8.94 0.08
CA TYR A 200 -1.87 9.82 0.84
C TYR A 200 -2.55 10.19 2.15
N ARG A 201 -2.12 9.53 3.23
CA ARG A 201 -2.69 9.68 4.59
C ARG A 201 -1.73 10.39 5.53
N SER A 202 -0.45 10.40 5.20
CA SER A 202 0.67 10.99 5.93
C SER A 202 1.55 11.84 5.02
N ILE A 203 2.22 12.81 5.60
CA ILE A 203 3.25 13.59 4.90
C ILE A 203 4.38 12.70 4.35
N LEU A 204 4.63 11.56 4.98
CA LEU A 204 5.62 10.59 4.53
C LEU A 204 5.21 9.87 3.25
N ASP A 205 3.90 9.77 2.95
CA ASP A 205 3.45 9.20 1.67
C ASP A 205 3.86 10.09 0.49
N ILE A 206 3.83 11.41 0.70
CA ILE A 206 4.29 12.41 -0.28
C ILE A 206 5.81 12.35 -0.43
N GLU A 207 6.54 12.21 0.68
CA GLU A 207 7.99 12.01 0.64
C GLU A 207 8.37 10.70 -0.07
N CYS A 208 7.64 9.62 0.18
CA CYS A 208 7.81 8.34 -0.52
C CYS A 208 7.59 8.51 -2.02
N ALA A 209 6.50 9.17 -2.42
CA ALA A 209 6.23 9.48 -3.83
C ALA A 209 7.38 10.26 -4.48
N TYR A 210 7.94 11.25 -3.78
CA TYR A 210 9.13 11.97 -4.23
C TYR A 210 10.35 11.05 -4.38
N LYS A 211 10.69 10.26 -3.35
CA LYS A 211 11.84 9.36 -3.37
C LYS A 211 11.77 8.37 -4.54
N ARG A 212 10.60 7.75 -4.74
CA ARG A 212 10.35 6.83 -5.87
C ARG A 212 10.56 7.51 -7.22
N ALA A 213 10.06 8.74 -7.37
CA ALA A 213 10.17 9.50 -8.61
C ALA A 213 11.50 10.24 -8.78
N ARG A 214 12.38 10.24 -7.77
CA ARG A 214 13.51 11.17 -7.65
C ARG A 214 14.37 11.19 -8.91
N HIS A 215 14.84 10.03 -9.37
CA HIS A 215 15.70 9.95 -10.54
C HIS A 215 14.98 10.39 -11.83
N ALA A 216 13.68 10.09 -11.96
CA ALA A 216 12.88 10.51 -13.10
C ALA A 216 12.70 12.05 -13.12
N VAL A 217 12.39 12.62 -11.96
CA VAL A 217 12.13 14.05 -11.78
C VAL A 217 13.42 14.87 -11.93
N GLU A 218 14.52 14.41 -11.35
CA GLU A 218 15.83 15.05 -11.50
C GLU A 218 16.31 15.02 -12.96
N ALA A 219 16.14 13.89 -13.66
CA ALA A 219 16.45 13.79 -15.09
C ALA A 219 15.60 14.76 -15.92
N PHE A 220 14.31 14.88 -15.60
CA PHE A 220 13.42 15.84 -16.25
C PHE A 220 13.82 17.29 -15.96
N ALA A 221 14.23 17.60 -14.72
CA ALA A 221 14.64 18.94 -14.33
C ALA A 221 15.94 19.39 -15.00
N VAL A 222 16.85 18.46 -15.30
CA VAL A 222 18.07 18.75 -16.08
C VAL A 222 17.72 19.15 -17.51
N GLU A 223 16.75 18.47 -18.14
CA GLU A 223 16.37 18.75 -19.53
C GLU A 223 15.49 20.00 -19.67
N GLU A 224 14.57 20.22 -18.72
CA GLU A 224 13.59 21.32 -18.76
C GLU A 224 13.61 22.17 -17.48
N PRO A 225 14.74 22.83 -17.14
CA PRO A 225 14.92 23.52 -15.86
C PRO A 225 13.91 24.66 -15.65
N ARG A 226 13.35 25.22 -16.72
CA ARG A 226 12.36 26.29 -16.66
C ARG A 226 11.03 25.87 -16.01
N LEU A 227 10.75 24.56 -15.97
CA LEU A 227 9.56 23.97 -15.38
C LEU A 227 9.73 23.63 -13.89
N PHE A 228 10.90 23.90 -13.31
CA PHE A 228 11.28 23.56 -11.95
C PHE A 228 11.78 24.80 -11.22
N ARG A 229 10.84 25.69 -10.87
CA ARG A 229 11.14 26.99 -10.26
C ARG A 229 11.00 26.97 -8.74
N SER A 230 10.29 25.99 -8.20
CA SER A 230 9.97 25.84 -6.79
C SER A 230 10.20 24.39 -6.34
N GLY A 231 10.34 24.16 -5.03
CA GLY A 231 10.33 22.80 -4.49
C GLY A 231 8.97 22.12 -4.72
N THR A 232 7.89 22.90 -4.75
CA THR A 232 6.54 22.41 -5.06
C THR A 232 6.47 21.81 -6.48
N ASP A 233 7.20 22.37 -7.46
CA ASP A 233 7.27 21.83 -8.82
C ASP A 233 7.81 20.40 -8.86
N TYR A 234 8.80 20.10 -8.03
CA TYR A 234 9.38 18.77 -7.92
C TYR A 234 8.38 17.80 -7.29
N LEU A 235 7.70 18.19 -6.19
CA LEU A 235 6.70 17.35 -5.55
C LEU A 235 5.51 17.06 -6.46
N THR A 236 4.92 18.08 -7.08
CA THR A 236 3.76 17.93 -7.97
C THR A 236 4.09 17.01 -9.15
N LYS A 237 5.27 17.16 -9.76
CA LYS A 237 5.69 16.28 -10.87
C LYS A 237 6.02 14.88 -10.38
N SER A 238 6.59 14.72 -9.18
CA SER A 238 6.82 13.40 -8.57
C SER A 238 5.52 12.63 -8.41
N LEU A 239 4.49 13.26 -7.84
CA LEU A 239 3.14 12.70 -7.76
C LEU A 239 2.60 12.37 -9.15
N GLY A 240 2.81 13.24 -10.14
CA GLY A 240 2.48 12.96 -11.54
C GLY A 240 3.16 11.70 -12.10
N PHE A 241 4.42 11.43 -11.76
CA PHE A 241 5.13 10.22 -12.18
C PHE A 241 4.55 8.95 -11.56
N VAL A 242 4.30 8.96 -10.25
CA VAL A 242 3.94 7.74 -9.51
C VAL A 242 2.44 7.48 -9.38
N ASP A 243 1.59 8.49 -9.62
CA ASP A 243 0.15 8.40 -9.45
C ASP A 243 -0.61 8.85 -10.71
N PRO A 244 -1.11 7.90 -11.52
CA PRO A 244 -1.91 8.17 -12.71
C PRO A 244 -3.23 8.89 -12.42
N CYS A 245 -3.85 8.66 -11.25
CA CYS A 245 -5.09 9.32 -10.86
C CYS A 245 -4.83 10.79 -10.52
N PHE A 246 -3.74 11.08 -9.79
CA PHE A 246 -3.27 12.44 -9.59
C PHE A 246 -2.94 13.11 -10.94
N ARG A 247 -2.24 12.40 -11.82
CA ARG A 247 -1.87 12.87 -13.16
C ARG A 247 -3.10 13.26 -13.99
N SER A 248 -4.18 12.48 -13.97
CA SER A 248 -5.38 12.72 -14.78
C SER A 248 -6.24 13.88 -14.27
N ARG A 249 -6.14 14.23 -12.98
CA ARG A 249 -6.80 15.41 -12.38
C ARG A 249 -6.13 16.74 -12.75
N HIS A 250 -4.92 16.71 -13.29
CA HIS A 250 -4.12 17.91 -13.57
C HIS A 250 -3.95 18.19 -15.07
N SER A 251 -4.02 19.49 -15.40
CA SER A 251 -3.69 19.98 -16.75
C SER A 251 -2.18 20.17 -16.90
N TRP A 252 -1.50 19.13 -17.40
CA TRP A 252 -0.07 19.16 -17.68
C TRP A 252 0.26 19.76 -19.05
N ALA A 253 1.35 20.51 -19.12
CA ALA A 253 1.94 20.88 -20.41
C ALA A 253 2.34 19.62 -21.19
N GLU A 254 2.30 19.69 -22.53
CA GLU A 254 2.59 18.55 -23.40
C GLU A 254 4.01 17.98 -23.16
N VAL A 255 4.98 18.86 -22.90
CA VAL A 255 6.35 18.47 -22.53
C VAL A 255 6.39 17.64 -21.24
N THR A 256 5.58 17.98 -20.24
CA THR A 256 5.49 17.25 -18.97
C THR A 256 4.82 15.90 -19.15
N LYS A 257 3.76 15.81 -19.98
CA LYS A 257 3.12 14.53 -20.32
C LYS A 257 4.10 13.56 -20.97
N ARG A 258 4.92 14.06 -21.90
CA ARG A 258 5.96 13.26 -22.55
C ARG A 258 7.04 12.81 -21.57
N ALA A 259 7.42 13.67 -20.61
CA ALA A 259 8.37 13.31 -19.57
C ALA A 259 7.88 12.13 -18.71
N PHE A 260 6.59 12.08 -18.36
CA PHE A 260 6.01 10.96 -17.60
C PHE A 260 6.18 9.60 -18.29
N VAL A 261 6.15 9.57 -19.62
CA VAL A 261 6.39 8.35 -20.40
C VAL A 261 7.88 8.09 -20.56
N ARG A 262 8.65 9.14 -20.86
CA ARG A 262 10.07 9.04 -21.22
C ARG A 262 10.99 8.62 -20.08
N TYR A 263 10.64 8.97 -18.83
CA TYR A 263 11.46 8.66 -17.66
C TYR A 263 10.77 7.65 -16.72
N ALA A 264 9.74 6.95 -17.19
CA ALA A 264 8.99 5.98 -16.38
C ALA A 264 9.88 4.86 -15.83
N GLU A 265 10.90 4.46 -16.59
CA GLU A 265 11.88 3.43 -16.23
C GLU A 265 12.84 3.87 -15.11
N LYS A 266 12.87 5.17 -14.77
CA LYS A 266 13.69 5.73 -13.70
C LYS A 266 12.96 5.80 -12.36
N ILE A 267 11.71 5.34 -12.30
CA ILE A 267 10.95 5.26 -11.05
C ILE A 267 11.46 4.06 -10.26
N ASP A 268 11.92 4.31 -9.04
CA ASP A 268 12.30 3.28 -8.08
C ASP A 268 11.09 2.93 -7.22
N TRP A 269 10.44 1.80 -7.49
CA TRP A 269 9.22 1.39 -6.77
C TRP A 269 9.49 0.83 -5.38
N ASP A 270 10.74 0.47 -5.09
CA ASP A 270 11.16 -0.14 -3.83
C ASP A 270 11.67 0.91 -2.81
N ALA A 271 11.73 2.19 -3.21
CA ALA A 271 12.14 3.27 -2.32
C ALA A 271 11.12 3.51 -1.18
N GLU A 272 11.61 3.51 0.07
CA GLU A 272 10.84 3.76 1.29
C GLU A 272 11.12 5.15 1.91
N ALA A 273 10.14 5.66 2.67
CA ALA A 273 10.19 6.97 3.34
C ALA A 273 11.06 6.96 4.61
#